data_AF-A0A2N1LWX6-F1
#
_entry.id   AF-A0A2N1LWX6-F1
#
_cell.length_a   1.000
_cell.length_b   1.000
_cell.length_c   1.000
_cell.angle_alpha   90.00
_cell.angle_beta   90.00
_cell.angle_gamma   90.00
#
_symmetry.space_group_name_H-M   'P 1'
#
loop_
_entity.id
_entity.type
_entity.pdbx_description
1 polymer ?
#
loop_
_entity_poly.entity_id
_entity_poly.type
_entity_poly.pdbx_seq_one_letter_code
_entity_poly.pdbx_strand_id
1 'polypeptide(L)'
;MRNHKKFEERSYYIPDLFLEFFDRINPESYKQSRKLFDANELNLHCQALAPYSTSLWMLMTNFNWLRDAFDDFIIAISGYTKYLQQHRNITAINHASESPIRSIDQATTIKIHKQNTWITPLDKSKYYHLEQVLVNSSLWKHIDIEEYLPIDPV
;
A
#
# COMPACT_ATOMS: atom_id res chain seq x y z
N MET A 1 18.24 9.36 -0.80
CA MET A 1 19.34 8.87 -1.66
C MET A 1 20.70 8.59 -0.98
N ARG A 2 20.98 8.93 0.29
CA ARG A 2 22.32 8.68 0.91
C ARG A 2 22.54 7.28 1.51
N ASN A 3 21.48 6.51 1.76
CA ASN A 3 21.59 5.24 2.50
C ASN A 3 21.84 4.01 1.61
N HIS A 4 21.50 4.05 0.32
CA HIS A 4 21.59 2.89 -0.59
C HIS A 4 23.03 2.42 -0.81
N LYS A 5 24.00 3.35 -0.89
CA LYS A 5 25.44 3.01 -1.01
C LYS A 5 25.98 2.13 0.12
N LYS A 6 25.54 2.37 1.36
CA LYS A 6 25.96 1.53 2.51
C LYS A 6 25.41 0.11 2.47
N PHE A 7 24.30 -0.11 1.76
CA PHE A 7 23.72 -1.44 1.58
C PHE A 7 24.43 -2.17 0.43
N GLU A 8 24.71 -1.50 -0.69
CA GLU A 8 25.53 -2.05 -1.78
C GLU A 8 26.93 -2.47 -1.31
N GLU A 9 27.59 -1.64 -0.49
CA GLU A 9 28.89 -1.94 0.12
C GLU A 9 28.87 -3.18 1.03
N ARG A 10 27.69 -3.61 1.48
CA ARG A 10 27.46 -4.79 2.32
C ARG A 10 26.82 -5.95 1.55
N SER A 11 26.81 -5.88 0.21
CA SER A 11 26.20 -6.87 -0.68
C SER A 11 24.69 -7.03 -0.52
N TYR A 12 24.01 -6.01 0.04
CA TYR A 12 22.55 -5.94 0.11
C TYR A 12 22.04 -5.15 -1.09
N TYR A 13 21.38 -5.83 -2.01
CA TYR A 13 20.85 -5.20 -3.22
C TYR A 13 19.33 -5.04 -3.11
N ILE A 14 18.91 -3.82 -2.77
CA ILE A 14 17.50 -3.44 -2.78
C ILE A 14 17.13 -3.14 -4.24
N PRO A 15 16.14 -3.82 -4.84
CA PRO A 15 15.74 -3.53 -6.21
C PRO A 15 15.25 -2.09 -6.38
N ASP A 16 15.78 -1.39 -7.37
CA ASP A 16 15.35 -0.03 -7.73
C ASP A 16 13.84 0.05 -8.01
N LEU A 17 13.28 -1.04 -8.54
CA LEU A 17 11.84 -1.19 -8.78
C LEU A 17 10.99 -1.02 -7.50
N PHE A 18 11.53 -1.40 -6.34
CA PHE A 18 10.87 -1.17 -5.06
C PHE A 18 10.81 0.33 -4.77
N LEU A 19 11.92 1.04 -4.96
CA LEU A 19 11.99 2.48 -4.75
C LEU A 19 11.06 3.24 -5.70
N GLU A 20 11.05 2.86 -6.99
CA GLU A 20 10.16 3.44 -7.98
C GLU A 20 8.68 3.24 -7.62
N PHE A 21 8.32 2.08 -7.06
CA PHE A 21 6.95 1.80 -6.63
C PHE A 21 6.52 2.69 -5.46
N PHE A 22 7.36 2.86 -4.44
CA PHE A 22 7.01 3.69 -3.28
C PHE A 22 7.04 5.19 -3.58
N ASP A 23 7.89 5.63 -4.52
CA ASP A 23 7.87 7.01 -5.00
C ASP A 23 6.52 7.38 -5.63
N ARG A 24 5.75 6.40 -6.15
CA ARG A 24 4.36 6.59 -6.63
C ARG A 24 3.38 7.07 -5.57
N ILE A 25 3.68 6.82 -4.30
CA ILE A 25 2.79 7.12 -3.18
C ILE A 25 3.13 8.49 -2.58
N ASN A 26 4.26 9.11 -2.93
CA ASN A 26 4.69 10.40 -2.38
C ASN A 26 3.76 11.55 -2.84
N PRO A 27 2.87 12.08 -2.00
CA PRO A 27 1.93 13.10 -2.43
C PRO A 27 2.61 14.42 -2.86
N GLU A 28 3.81 14.70 -2.36
CA GLU A 28 4.57 15.91 -2.68
C GLU A 28 5.22 15.86 -4.07
N SER A 29 5.39 14.67 -4.66
CA SER A 29 6.00 14.52 -5.99
C SER A 29 5.01 14.76 -7.14
N TYR A 30 3.71 14.90 -6.86
CA TYR A 30 2.67 15.04 -7.88
C TYR A 30 2.09 16.46 -7.94
N LYS A 31 2.28 17.15 -9.07
CA LYS A 31 1.49 18.35 -9.44
C LYS A 31 0.13 17.99 -10.08
N GLN A 32 -0.11 16.71 -10.40
CA GLN A 32 -1.29 16.22 -11.13
C GLN A 32 -1.93 15.02 -10.40
N SER A 33 -3.09 14.56 -10.86
CA SER A 33 -3.77 13.37 -10.31
C SER A 33 -2.84 12.16 -10.34
N ARG A 34 -2.83 11.36 -9.25
CA ARG A 34 -2.02 10.13 -9.17
C ARG A 34 -2.28 9.24 -10.37
N LYS A 35 -1.20 8.78 -11.01
CA LYS A 35 -1.30 7.83 -12.11
C LYS A 35 -1.80 6.49 -11.56
N LEU A 36 -2.92 6.00 -12.09
CA LEU A 36 -3.44 4.68 -11.74
C LEU A 36 -2.46 3.60 -12.18
N PHE A 37 -2.39 2.51 -11.40
CA PHE A 37 -1.62 1.35 -11.77
C PHE A 37 -2.26 0.61 -12.94
N ASP A 38 -1.45 0.25 -13.93
CA ASP A 38 -1.86 -0.67 -15.00
C ASP A 38 -1.65 -2.13 -14.57
N ALA A 39 -2.54 -3.03 -14.99
CA ALA A 39 -2.45 -4.43 -14.60
C ALA A 39 -1.20 -5.12 -15.17
N ASN A 40 -0.76 -4.78 -16.39
CA ASN A 40 0.46 -5.37 -16.96
C ASN A 40 1.70 -4.85 -16.24
N GLU A 41 1.70 -3.55 -15.92
CA GLU A 41 2.75 -2.94 -15.12
C GLU A 41 2.90 -3.61 -13.75
N LEU A 42 1.80 -3.82 -13.02
CA LEU A 42 1.84 -4.49 -11.73
C LEU A 42 2.27 -5.96 -11.85
N ASN A 43 1.84 -6.65 -12.90
CA ASN A 43 2.28 -8.02 -13.15
C ASN A 43 3.80 -8.10 -13.38
N LEU A 44 4.36 -7.17 -14.15
CA LEU A 44 5.82 -7.05 -14.34
C LEU A 44 6.53 -6.76 -13.01
N HIS A 45 5.94 -5.91 -12.15
CA HIS A 45 6.49 -5.66 -10.82
C HIS A 45 6.52 -6.92 -9.96
N CYS A 46 5.42 -7.68 -9.89
CA CYS A 46 5.40 -8.96 -9.18
C CYS A 46 6.47 -9.92 -9.71
N GLN A 47 6.61 -10.07 -11.03
CA GLN A 47 7.60 -10.96 -11.63
C GLN A 47 9.04 -10.55 -11.32
N ALA A 48 9.32 -9.25 -11.34
CA ALA A 48 10.63 -8.72 -11.04
C ALA A 48 10.98 -8.81 -9.54
N LEU A 49 10.00 -8.69 -8.65
CA LEU A 49 10.19 -8.76 -7.20
C LEU A 49 10.24 -10.20 -6.66
N ALA A 50 9.55 -11.15 -7.30
CA ALA A 50 9.48 -12.53 -6.83
C ALA A 50 10.85 -13.18 -6.52
N PRO A 51 11.91 -13.03 -7.35
CA PRO A 51 13.22 -13.62 -7.06
C PRO A 51 13.88 -13.11 -5.76
N TYR A 52 13.51 -11.91 -5.31
CA TYR A 52 14.09 -11.31 -4.11
C TYR A 52 13.59 -11.97 -2.82
N SER A 53 12.39 -12.55 -2.82
CA SER A 53 11.84 -13.31 -1.68
C SER A 53 12.74 -14.47 -1.26
N THR A 54 13.48 -15.03 -2.22
CA THR A 54 14.42 -16.15 -2.04
C THR A 54 15.88 -15.74 -2.13
N SER A 55 16.18 -14.44 -2.22
CA SER A 55 17.55 -13.96 -2.34
C SER A 55 18.34 -14.20 -1.05
N LEU A 56 19.61 -14.59 -1.16
CA LEU A 56 20.45 -14.97 -0.01
C LEU A 56 20.46 -13.93 1.11
N TRP A 57 20.42 -12.63 0.79
CA TRP A 57 20.41 -11.58 1.79
C TRP A 57 19.05 -11.44 2.50
N MET A 58 17.94 -11.61 1.77
CA MET A 58 16.58 -11.59 2.34
C MET A 58 16.36 -12.76 3.32
N LEU A 59 17.09 -13.87 3.11
CA LEU A 59 17.07 -15.05 3.98
C LEU A 59 17.90 -14.89 5.26
N MET A 60 18.72 -13.83 5.38
CA MET A 60 19.52 -13.61 6.58
C MET A 60 18.62 -13.18 7.74
N THR A 61 18.95 -13.62 8.95
CA THR A 61 18.17 -13.33 10.17
C THR A 61 17.93 -11.84 10.43
N ASN A 62 18.85 -10.98 9.97
CA ASN A 62 18.74 -9.52 10.07
C ASN A 62 17.54 -8.92 9.31
N PHE A 63 16.97 -9.67 8.36
CA PHE A 63 15.84 -9.26 7.51
C PHE A 63 14.56 -10.06 7.79
N ASN A 64 14.51 -10.86 8.86
CA ASN A 64 13.30 -11.61 9.22
C ASN A 64 12.06 -10.70 9.33
N TRP A 65 12.22 -9.48 9.86
CA TRP A 65 11.14 -8.49 9.98
C TRP A 65 10.58 -8.02 8.61
N LEU A 66 11.37 -8.08 7.55
CA LEU A 66 10.99 -7.62 6.21
C LEU A 66 10.32 -8.73 5.41
N ARG A 67 10.63 -9.99 5.70
CA ARG A 67 10.27 -11.13 4.87
C ARG A 67 8.76 -11.31 4.75
N ASP A 68 8.08 -11.37 5.90
CA ASP A 68 6.62 -11.55 5.94
C ASP A 68 5.92 -10.35 5.27
N ALA A 69 6.38 -9.13 5.57
CA ALA A 69 5.85 -7.91 4.96
C ALA A 69 6.08 -7.86 3.43
N PHE A 70 7.20 -8.40 2.95
CA PHE A 70 7.52 -8.46 1.53
C PHE A 70 6.65 -9.49 0.80
N ASP A 71 6.42 -10.66 1.40
CA ASP A 71 5.55 -11.69 0.85
C ASP A 71 4.09 -11.20 0.80
N ASP A 72 3.60 -10.57 1.88
CA ASP A 72 2.27 -9.95 1.93
C ASP A 72 2.12 -8.86 0.85
N PHE A 73 3.17 -8.06 0.64
CA PHE A 73 3.20 -7.05 -0.40
C PHE A 73 3.10 -7.66 -1.81
N ILE A 74 3.83 -8.75 -2.10
CA ILE A 74 3.73 -9.47 -3.38
C ILE A 74 2.31 -10.03 -3.57
N ILE A 75 1.72 -10.62 -2.52
CA ILE A 75 0.35 -11.15 -2.54
C ILE A 75 -0.65 -10.03 -2.83
N ALA A 76 -0.51 -8.87 -2.19
CA ALA A 76 -1.37 -7.72 -2.39
C ALA A 76 -1.31 -7.20 -3.83
N ILE A 77 -0.11 -7.03 -4.39
CA ILE A 77 0.03 -6.58 -5.79
C ILE A 77 -0.58 -7.60 -6.75
N SER A 78 -0.34 -8.90 -6.54
CA SER A 78 -0.89 -9.96 -7.36
C SER A 78 -2.43 -9.99 -7.31
N GLY A 79 -3.00 -9.87 -6.10
CA GLY A 79 -4.44 -9.80 -5.89
C GLY A 79 -5.07 -8.60 -6.60
N TYR A 80 -4.46 -7.42 -6.47
CA TYR A 80 -4.95 -6.21 -7.13
C TYR A 80 -4.81 -6.28 -8.65
N THR A 81 -3.73 -6.87 -9.16
CA THR A 81 -3.54 -7.13 -10.59
C THR A 81 -4.68 -7.99 -11.15
N LYS A 82 -5.01 -9.08 -10.47
CA LYS A 82 -6.12 -9.96 -10.84
C LYS A 82 -7.46 -9.22 -10.82
N TYR A 83 -7.69 -8.40 -9.80
CA TYR A 83 -8.88 -7.55 -9.73
C TYR A 83 -8.99 -6.63 -10.95
N LEU A 84 -7.91 -5.94 -11.32
CA LEU A 84 -7.91 -5.02 -12.49
C LEU A 84 -8.21 -5.75 -13.80
N GLN A 85 -7.63 -6.93 -14.00
CA GLN A 85 -7.90 -7.76 -15.18
C GLN A 85 -9.37 -8.21 -15.23
N GLN A 86 -9.91 -8.68 -14.11
CA GLN A 86 -11.32 -9.06 -14.01
C GLN A 86 -12.24 -7.87 -14.25
N HIS A 87 -11.95 -6.72 -13.65
CA HIS A 87 -12.71 -5.49 -13.84
C HIS A 87 -12.73 -5.08 -15.32
N ARG A 88 -11.58 -5.14 -16.01
CA ARG A 88 -11.49 -4.86 -17.45
C ARG A 88 -12.35 -5.82 -18.27
N ASN A 89 -12.29 -7.12 -17.97
CA ASN A 89 -13.09 -8.14 -18.68
C ASN A 89 -14.60 -7.92 -18.46
N ILE A 90 -15.02 -7.70 -17.21
CA ILE A 90 -16.41 -7.40 -16.88
C ILE A 90 -16.88 -6.14 -17.59
N THR A 91 -16.07 -5.08 -17.59
CA THR A 91 -16.39 -3.81 -18.28
C THR A 91 -16.56 -4.03 -19.78
N ALA A 92 -15.68 -4.83 -20.41
CA ALA A 92 -15.78 -5.15 -21.83
C ALA A 92 -17.05 -5.95 -22.16
N ILE A 93 -17.37 -6.98 -21.36
CA ILE A 93 -18.61 -7.77 -21.50
C ILE A 93 -19.84 -6.88 -21.36
N ASN A 94 -19.84 -6.01 -20.35
CA ASN A 94 -20.90 -5.06 -20.08
C ASN A 94 -21.11 -4.08 -21.24
N HIS A 95 -20.03 -3.53 -21.80
CA HIS A 95 -20.10 -2.63 -22.96
C HIS A 95 -20.59 -3.33 -24.23
N ALA A 96 -20.32 -4.63 -24.39
CA ALA A 96 -20.80 -5.43 -25.51
C ALA A 96 -22.23 -5.95 -25.33
N SER A 97 -22.82 -5.82 -24.13
CA SER A 97 -24.18 -6.28 -23.84
C SER A 97 -25.23 -5.35 -24.46
N GLU A 98 -26.13 -5.94 -25.25
CA GLU A 98 -27.32 -5.24 -25.77
C GLU A 98 -28.40 -5.06 -24.69
N SER A 99 -28.33 -5.83 -23.61
CA SER A 99 -29.23 -5.75 -22.48
C SER A 99 -28.67 -4.82 -21.39
N PRO A 100 -29.49 -3.94 -20.78
CA PRO A 100 -29.04 -3.10 -19.67
C PRO A 100 -28.55 -3.95 -18.49
N ILE A 101 -27.35 -3.65 -18.00
CA ILE A 101 -26.71 -4.40 -16.89
C ILE A 101 -27.38 -4.09 -15.55
N ARG A 102 -28.05 -2.94 -15.44
CA ARG A 102 -28.82 -2.53 -14.26
C ARG A 102 -30.28 -2.30 -14.64
N SER A 103 -31.18 -2.66 -13.74
CA SER A 103 -32.59 -2.28 -13.86
C SER A 103 -32.75 -0.76 -13.66
N ILE A 104 -33.87 -0.22 -14.15
CA ILE A 104 -34.23 1.20 -13.95
C ILE A 104 -34.25 1.54 -12.45
N ASP A 105 -34.88 0.69 -11.63
CA ASP A 105 -34.96 0.87 -10.18
C ASP A 105 -33.57 0.96 -9.51
N GLN A 106 -32.63 0.12 -9.95
CA GLN A 106 -31.24 0.14 -9.46
C GLN A 106 -30.48 1.37 -9.94
N ALA A 107 -30.78 1.88 -11.14
CA ALA A 107 -30.15 3.09 -11.68
C ALA A 107 -30.65 4.36 -10.98
N THR A 108 -31.90 4.38 -10.53
CA THR A 108 -32.49 5.49 -9.76
C THR A 108 -32.15 5.45 -8.27
N THR A 109 -31.63 4.34 -7.76
CA THR A 109 -31.28 4.22 -6.34
C THR A 109 -29.86 4.71 -6.09
N ILE A 110 -29.73 5.90 -5.49
CA ILE A 110 -28.46 6.40 -4.98
C ILE A 110 -28.22 5.79 -3.59
N LYS A 111 -27.29 4.84 -3.49
CA LYS A 111 -26.78 4.39 -2.18
C LYS A 111 -25.76 5.40 -1.66
N ILE A 112 -26.20 6.27 -0.76
CA ILE A 112 -25.30 7.13 0.01
C ILE A 112 -24.70 6.26 1.11
N HIS A 113 -23.47 5.82 0.91
CA HIS A 113 -22.70 5.20 1.98
C HIS A 113 -22.41 6.27 3.04
N LYS A 114 -22.54 5.89 4.32
CA LYS A 114 -22.12 6.78 5.41
C LYS A 114 -20.69 7.22 5.17
N GLN A 115 -20.40 8.48 5.51
CA GLN A 115 -19.06 9.03 5.43
C GLN A 115 -18.07 8.04 6.06
N ASN A 116 -17.01 7.73 5.32
CA ASN A 116 -15.93 6.90 5.81
C ASN A 116 -15.17 7.73 6.86
N THR A 117 -15.57 7.65 8.13
CA THR A 117 -14.91 8.34 9.25
C THR A 117 -13.69 7.53 9.67
N TRP A 118 -12.64 7.55 8.84
CA TRP A 118 -11.32 6.98 9.16
C TRP A 118 -10.63 7.71 10.32
N ILE A 119 -11.09 8.92 10.64
CA ILE A 119 -10.59 9.73 11.73
C ILE A 119 -11.76 10.02 12.63
N THR A 120 -11.95 9.19 13.65
CA THR A 120 -12.90 9.54 14.70
C THR A 120 -12.31 10.67 15.55
N PRO A 121 -13.14 11.49 16.22
CA PRO A 121 -12.64 12.48 17.18
C PRO A 121 -11.75 11.86 18.27
N LEU A 122 -12.03 10.60 18.63
CA LEU A 122 -11.23 9.82 19.56
C LEU A 122 -9.81 9.57 19.02
N ASP A 123 -9.69 9.04 17.79
CA ASP A 123 -8.40 8.80 17.15
C ASP A 123 -7.60 10.09 16.98
N LYS A 124 -8.29 11.18 16.59
CA LYS A 124 -7.68 12.50 16.45
C LYS A 124 -7.09 12.98 17.77
N SER A 125 -7.81 12.82 18.88
CA SER A 125 -7.34 13.21 20.22
C SER A 125 -6.17 12.33 20.69
N LYS A 126 -6.22 11.04 20.37
CA LYS A 126 -5.22 10.03 20.70
C LYS A 126 -3.88 10.32 20.01
N TYR A 127 -3.90 10.61 18.70
CA TYR A 127 -2.69 10.99 17.97
C TYR A 127 -2.18 12.38 18.31
N TYR A 128 -3.07 13.33 18.60
CA TYR A 128 -2.67 14.65 19.11
C TYR A 128 -1.91 14.53 20.44
N HIS A 129 -2.37 13.66 21.35
CA HIS A 129 -1.65 13.39 22.59
C HIS A 129 -0.25 12.80 22.33
N LEU A 130 -0.13 11.81 21.44
CA LEU A 130 1.17 11.23 21.06
C LEU A 130 2.14 12.29 20.53
N GLU A 131 1.65 13.18 19.67
CA GLU A 131 2.44 14.29 19.12
C GLU A 131 2.98 15.18 20.25
N GLN A 132 2.13 15.56 21.22
CA GLN A 132 2.58 16.35 22.37
C GLN A 132 3.62 15.60 23.22
N VAL A 133 3.46 14.28 23.42
CA VAL A 133 4.44 13.48 24.16
C VAL A 133 5.78 13.44 23.43
N LEU A 134 5.78 13.27 22.10
CA LEU A 134 6.99 13.24 21.29
C LEU A 134 7.72 14.60 21.29
N VAL A 135 6.98 15.70 21.14
CA VAL A 135 7.54 17.07 21.12
C VAL A 135 8.14 17.45 22.48
N ASN A 136 7.49 17.06 23.57
CA ASN A 136 7.92 17.42 24.93
C ASN A 136 8.90 16.41 25.55
N SER A 137 9.17 15.30 24.88
CA SER A 137 10.10 14.30 25.39
C SER A 137 11.55 14.72 25.19
N SER A 138 12.39 14.43 26.20
CA SER A 138 13.83 14.47 26.03
C SER A 138 14.28 13.49 24.94
N LEU A 139 15.33 13.85 24.21
CA LEU A 139 16.00 12.95 23.26
C LEU A 139 16.30 11.61 23.97
N TRP A 140 15.90 10.50 23.34
CA TRP A 140 16.15 9.11 23.79
C TRP A 140 15.27 8.55 24.92
N LYS A 141 14.13 9.19 25.24
CA LYS A 141 13.14 8.54 26.11
C LYS A 141 12.37 7.46 25.32
N HIS A 142 12.25 6.27 25.90
CA HIS A 142 11.39 5.23 25.36
C HIS A 142 9.92 5.64 25.50
N ILE A 143 9.17 5.59 24.40
CA ILE A 143 7.73 5.87 24.36
C ILE A 143 7.07 4.61 23.83
N ASP A 144 6.15 4.05 24.61
CA ASP A 144 5.33 2.93 24.16
C ASP A 144 4.27 3.43 23.19
N ILE A 145 4.27 2.88 21.98
CA ILE A 145 3.36 3.27 20.90
C ILE A 145 2.17 2.31 20.78
N GLU A 146 2.17 1.18 21.49
CA GLU A 146 1.11 0.17 21.45
C GLU A 146 -0.23 0.76 21.91
N GLU A 147 -0.21 1.62 22.93
CA GLU A 147 -1.39 2.35 23.39
C GLU A 147 -2.00 3.25 22.29
N TYR A 148 -1.21 3.61 21.28
CA TYR A 148 -1.59 4.49 20.18
C TYR A 148 -2.06 3.76 18.91
N LEU A 149 -1.98 2.42 18.88
CA LEU A 149 -2.39 1.64 17.72
C LEU A 149 -3.93 1.61 17.54
N PRO A 150 -4.42 1.48 16.30
CA PRO A 150 -5.83 1.24 16.03
C PRO A 150 -6.30 -0.07 16.67
N ILE A 151 -7.51 -0.08 17.24
CA ILE A 151 -8.07 -1.26 17.93
C ILE A 151 -8.81 -2.18 16.95
N ASP A 152 -9.25 -1.65 15.81
CA ASP A 152 -9.90 -2.44 14.77
C ASP A 152 -8.85 -3.14 13.87
N PRO A 153 -9.04 -4.44 13.55
CA PRO A 153 -8.23 -5.11 12.55
C PRO A 153 -8.53 -4.52 11.17
N VAL A 154 -7.46 -4.21 10.44
CA VAL A 154 -7.50 -3.79 9.02
C VAL A 154 -8.05 -4.91 8.14
#